data_AF-A0AAU7CQ08-F1
#
_entry.id   AF-A0AAU7CQ08-F1
#
_cell.length_a   1.000
_cell.length_b   1.000
_cell.length_c   1.000
_cell.angle_alpha   90.00
_cell.angle_beta   90.00
_cell.angle_gamma   90.00
#
_symmetry.space_group_name_H-M   'P 1'
#
loop_
_entity.id
_entity.type
_entity.pdbx_description
1 polymer ?
#
loop_
_entity_poly.entity_id
_entity_poly.type
_entity_poly.pdbx_seq_one_letter_code
_entity_poly.pdbx_strand_id
1 'polypeptide(L)'
;MGEMVTMIGQELPARNKAAMAARFVLEYVAACPPRGIRPLSMEVYDRLQALADEIIDHGQLSDSLQFKLADFDLEVLGSRRLGMDRGQLDKVREAFLPVQAHGEIMRAQRGFHRHWRPSAPVDPPSSERTDLDEAVRLELGYSLREFRDFLVAASSIGFARSPRVCIFGKQELTRELSRELGWTEGRVVTMMDHLSLEPRPSFLAPPRPNRAEDVYPWRFNRSLSYLRKPFLVRPREGGDHEVIWGPRQALEASVYLFMICLTGRLRAQSLEMKQAISRYLNVESELFNDLVADFFEQDLELVVRRRLKKIGSRRGQLEQLGDIDVLVVEPKRRTLVVIECKDLAGARTFYEMGNELQEFFVGTNGRRSILDKHSRRVEWVKNNLDAVLDELRITAKGKWSVDSLIVVDHELLSPYYRQCPVKIVPFEQLKKR
;
A
#
# COMPACT_ATOMS: atom_id res chain seq x y z
N MET A 1 -29.09 -9.05 3.15
CA MET A 1 -27.87 -8.20 3.10
C MET A 1 -26.96 -8.46 4.30
N GLY A 2 -27.50 -8.51 5.53
CA GLY A 2 -26.72 -8.84 6.74
C GLY A 2 -25.96 -10.18 6.69
N GLU A 3 -26.62 -11.29 6.33
CA GLU A 3 -25.95 -12.60 6.22
C GLU A 3 -24.84 -12.65 5.17
N MET A 4 -25.01 -11.97 4.03
CA MET A 4 -23.99 -11.89 2.99
C MET A 4 -22.77 -11.10 3.47
N VAL A 5 -22.97 -10.01 4.22
CA VAL A 5 -21.89 -9.23 4.84
C VAL A 5 -21.16 -10.06 5.89
N THR A 6 -21.88 -10.84 6.71
CA THR A 6 -21.28 -11.73 7.71
C THR A 6 -20.47 -12.86 7.06
N MET A 7 -21.01 -13.49 6.01
CA MET A 7 -20.34 -14.54 5.24
C MET A 7 -19.06 -14.01 4.57
N ILE A 8 -19.15 -12.84 3.92
CA ILE A 8 -17.99 -12.17 3.31
C ILE A 8 -16.95 -11.82 4.38
N GLY A 9 -17.39 -11.33 5.54
CA GLY A 9 -16.51 -10.99 6.67
C GLY A 9 -15.75 -12.19 7.26
N GLN A 10 -16.28 -13.41 7.13
CA GLN A 10 -15.62 -14.63 7.63
C GLN A 10 -14.82 -15.36 6.54
N GLU A 11 -15.38 -15.48 5.33
CA GLU A 11 -14.73 -16.22 4.24
C GLU A 11 -13.54 -15.48 3.64
N LEU A 12 -13.60 -14.15 3.52
CA LEU A 12 -12.49 -13.39 2.93
C LEU A 12 -11.19 -13.52 3.74
N PRO A 13 -11.18 -13.33 5.08
CA PRO A 13 -9.97 -13.55 5.87
C PRO A 13 -9.41 -14.96 5.72
N ALA A 14 -10.26 -15.99 5.75
CA ALA A 14 -9.82 -17.39 5.62
C ALA A 14 -9.19 -17.66 4.25
N ARG A 15 -9.80 -17.16 3.17
CA ARG A 15 -9.26 -17.28 1.80
C ARG A 15 -7.94 -16.52 1.65
N ASN A 16 -7.86 -15.30 2.19
CA ASN A 16 -6.64 -14.49 2.17
C ASN A 16 -5.49 -15.19 2.90
N LYS A 17 -5.78 -15.77 4.07
CA LYS A 17 -4.84 -16.54 4.89
C LYS A 17 -4.29 -17.76 4.12
N ALA A 18 -5.18 -18.58 3.55
CA ALA A 18 -4.79 -19.72 2.72
C ALA A 18 -3.97 -19.29 1.49
N ALA A 19 -4.35 -18.20 0.83
CA ALA A 19 -3.62 -17.66 -0.33
C ALA A 19 -2.23 -17.12 0.03
N MET A 20 -2.05 -16.50 1.20
CA MET A 20 -0.73 -16.07 1.70
C MET A 20 0.16 -17.29 1.98
N ALA A 21 -0.37 -18.29 2.69
CA ALA A 21 0.35 -19.52 3.00
C ALA A 21 0.77 -20.26 1.72
N ALA A 22 -0.15 -20.43 0.75
CA ALA A 22 0.16 -21.06 -0.54
C ALA A 22 1.29 -20.34 -1.29
N ARG A 23 1.22 -19.01 -1.37
CA ARG A 23 2.27 -18.19 -2.02
C ARG A 23 3.61 -18.34 -1.32
N PHE A 24 3.63 -18.33 0.01
CA PHE A 24 4.87 -18.53 0.77
C PHE A 24 5.47 -19.91 0.51
N VAL A 25 4.66 -20.98 0.45
CA VAL A 25 5.15 -22.31 0.09
C VAL A 25 5.80 -22.30 -1.30
N LEU A 26 5.18 -21.66 -2.30
CA LEU A 26 5.76 -21.52 -3.64
C LEU A 26 7.08 -20.75 -3.62
N GLU A 27 7.12 -19.61 -2.93
CA GLU A 27 8.33 -18.78 -2.78
C GLU A 27 9.45 -19.57 -2.10
N TYR A 28 9.14 -20.34 -1.07
CA TYR A 28 10.11 -21.16 -0.33
C TYR A 28 10.64 -22.30 -1.19
N VAL A 29 9.77 -23.04 -1.88
CA VAL A 29 10.15 -24.17 -2.74
C VAL A 29 10.95 -23.69 -3.96
N ALA A 30 10.62 -22.54 -4.54
CA ALA A 30 11.40 -21.99 -5.65
C ALA A 30 12.79 -21.55 -5.20
N ALA A 31 12.89 -20.92 -4.03
CA ALA A 31 14.16 -20.48 -3.46
C ALA A 31 15.01 -21.66 -2.95
N CYS A 32 14.43 -22.61 -2.25
CA CYS A 32 15.14 -23.75 -1.68
C CYS A 32 14.44 -25.06 -2.11
N PRO A 33 14.67 -25.51 -3.36
CA PRO A 33 14.01 -26.70 -3.89
C PRO A 33 14.25 -27.93 -3.01
N PRO A 34 13.19 -28.66 -2.62
CA PRO A 34 13.32 -29.85 -1.80
C PRO A 34 14.04 -30.95 -2.58
N ARG A 35 14.79 -31.79 -1.86
CA ARG A 35 15.43 -32.99 -2.41
C ARG A 35 14.87 -34.21 -1.68
N GLY A 36 14.55 -35.26 -2.42
CA GLY A 36 14.07 -36.51 -1.84
C GLY A 36 13.25 -37.33 -2.82
N ILE A 37 12.89 -38.54 -2.39
CA ILE A 37 12.16 -39.53 -3.20
C ILE A 37 10.66 -39.56 -2.93
N ARG A 38 10.19 -38.86 -1.89
CA ARG A 38 8.76 -38.87 -1.50
C ARG A 38 8.00 -37.86 -2.36
N PRO A 39 6.94 -38.28 -3.09
CA PRO A 39 6.14 -37.35 -3.86
C PRO A 39 5.34 -36.42 -2.95
N LEU A 40 4.99 -35.24 -3.49
CA LEU A 40 4.06 -34.33 -2.82
C LEU A 40 2.66 -34.98 -2.78
N SER A 41 2.10 -35.13 -1.59
CA SER A 41 0.69 -35.52 -1.39
C SER A 41 -0.12 -34.32 -0.93
N MET A 42 -1.46 -34.42 -1.00
CA MET A 42 -2.34 -33.39 -0.44
C MET A 42 -2.12 -33.20 1.07
N GLU A 43 -1.89 -34.28 1.82
CA GLU A 43 -1.55 -34.21 3.26
C GLU A 43 -0.26 -33.41 3.51
N VAL A 44 0.78 -33.64 2.70
CA VAL A 44 2.03 -32.88 2.82
C VAL A 44 1.78 -31.41 2.47
N TYR A 45 1.01 -31.14 1.42
CA TYR A 45 0.64 -29.78 1.03
C TYR A 45 -0.14 -29.06 2.13
N ASP A 46 -1.16 -29.69 2.72
CA ASP A 46 -1.96 -29.13 3.81
C ASP A 46 -1.08 -28.83 5.03
N ARG A 47 -0.17 -29.75 5.37
CA ARG A 47 0.79 -29.54 6.45
C ARG A 47 1.75 -28.38 6.15
N LEU A 48 2.23 -28.24 4.92
CA LEU A 48 3.08 -27.12 4.52
C LEU A 48 2.33 -25.80 4.59
N GLN A 49 1.05 -25.76 4.18
CA GLN A 49 0.22 -24.57 4.32
C GLN A 49 0.00 -24.21 5.80
N ALA A 50 -0.26 -25.19 6.67
CA ALA A 50 -0.40 -24.95 8.11
C ALA A 50 0.89 -24.41 8.74
N LEU A 51 2.05 -24.95 8.37
CA LEU A 51 3.35 -24.43 8.84
C LEU A 51 3.64 -23.03 8.30
N ALA A 52 3.36 -22.79 7.03
CA ALA A 52 3.49 -21.48 6.40
C ALA A 52 2.62 -20.44 7.12
N ASP A 53 1.42 -20.83 7.49
CA ASP A 53 0.49 -20.01 8.24
C ASP A 53 1.01 -19.66 9.64
N GLU A 54 1.48 -20.65 10.41
CA GLU A 54 2.09 -20.41 11.74
C GLU A 54 3.31 -19.48 11.66
N ILE A 55 4.12 -19.58 10.61
CA ILE A 55 5.25 -18.67 10.38
C ILE A 55 4.76 -17.25 10.11
N ILE A 56 3.72 -17.09 9.28
CA ILE A 56 3.13 -15.80 8.96
C ILE A 56 2.52 -15.18 10.22
N ASP A 57 1.75 -15.96 10.99
CA ASP A 57 1.10 -15.52 12.21
C ASP A 57 2.13 -15.02 13.23
N HIS A 58 3.14 -15.83 13.56
CA HIS A 58 4.22 -15.40 14.45
C HIS A 58 5.00 -14.18 13.95
N GLY A 59 5.20 -14.06 12.64
CA GLY A 59 5.83 -12.89 12.05
C GLY A 59 4.99 -11.61 12.22
N GLN A 60 3.67 -11.71 12.00
CA GLN A 60 2.73 -10.61 12.26
C GLN A 60 2.73 -10.22 13.74
N LEU A 61 2.75 -11.20 14.64
CA LEU A 61 2.81 -10.98 16.08
C LEU A 61 4.11 -10.29 16.50
N SER A 62 5.24 -10.74 15.97
CA SER A 62 6.52 -10.07 16.18
C SER A 62 6.45 -8.61 15.74
N ASP A 63 5.89 -8.31 14.58
CA ASP A 63 5.74 -6.91 14.12
C ASP A 63 4.82 -6.12 15.07
N SER A 64 3.72 -6.71 15.56
CA SER A 64 2.82 -6.04 16.51
C SER A 64 3.54 -5.62 17.81
N LEU A 65 4.42 -6.47 18.35
CA LEU A 65 5.22 -6.17 19.54
C LEU A 65 6.31 -5.12 19.24
N GLN A 66 7.04 -5.27 18.14
CA GLN A 66 8.11 -4.34 17.75
C GLN A 66 7.60 -2.92 17.55
N PHE A 67 6.39 -2.77 16.98
CA PHE A 67 5.75 -1.47 16.80
C PHE A 67 4.87 -1.04 17.98
N LYS A 68 4.86 -1.81 19.08
CA LYS A 68 4.07 -1.53 20.30
C LYS A 68 2.58 -1.34 20.02
N LEU A 69 2.05 -2.13 19.08
CA LEU A 69 0.62 -2.17 18.74
C LEU A 69 -0.17 -3.06 19.70
N ALA A 70 0.51 -4.02 20.30
CA ALA A 70 -0.02 -4.93 21.31
C ALA A 70 1.01 -5.11 22.42
N ASP A 71 0.53 -5.39 23.62
CA ASP A 71 1.36 -5.70 24.79
C ASP A 71 0.85 -7.01 25.39
N PHE A 72 1.62 -8.08 25.22
CA PHE A 72 1.29 -9.42 25.69
C PHE A 72 2.58 -10.18 26.03
N ASP A 73 2.49 -11.03 27.05
CA ASP A 73 3.61 -11.84 27.50
C ASP A 73 3.85 -13.03 26.55
N LEU A 74 5.13 -13.35 26.37
CA LEU A 74 5.59 -14.52 25.64
C LEU A 74 6.25 -15.49 26.61
N GLU A 75 5.83 -16.75 26.58
CA GLU A 75 6.40 -17.83 27.40
C GLU A 75 6.81 -19.00 26.52
N VAL A 76 7.94 -19.65 26.82
CA VAL A 76 8.23 -20.98 26.26
C VAL A 76 7.63 -22.02 27.20
N LEU A 77 6.49 -22.58 26.81
CA LEU A 77 5.76 -23.56 27.61
C LEU A 77 6.59 -24.84 27.82
N GLY A 78 6.23 -25.65 28.82
CA GLY A 78 6.86 -26.96 29.06
C GLY A 78 6.85 -27.90 27.85
N SER A 79 5.93 -27.70 26.90
CA SER A 79 5.88 -28.41 25.61
C SER A 79 6.88 -27.89 24.56
N ARG A 80 7.74 -26.91 24.91
CA ARG A 80 8.61 -26.14 24.01
C ARG A 80 7.88 -25.36 22.90
N ARG A 81 6.58 -25.14 23.08
CA ARG A 81 5.78 -24.26 22.20
C ARG A 81 5.83 -22.84 22.75
N LEU A 82 5.68 -21.85 21.87
CA LEU A 82 5.49 -20.47 22.27
C LEU A 82 4.05 -20.31 22.80
N GLY A 83 3.93 -20.03 24.09
CA GLY A 83 2.72 -19.57 24.75
C GLY A 83 2.61 -18.06 24.65
N MET A 84 1.38 -17.58 24.47
CA MET A 84 1.07 -16.16 24.33
C MET A 84 -0.33 -15.89 24.86
N ASP A 85 -0.53 -14.75 25.51
CA ASP A 85 -1.87 -14.26 25.84
C ASP A 85 -2.56 -13.75 24.55
N ARG A 86 -3.38 -14.62 23.96
CA ARG A 86 -4.13 -14.30 22.73
C ARG A 86 -5.24 -13.28 22.96
N GLY A 87 -5.66 -13.03 24.21
CA GLY A 87 -6.79 -12.15 24.51
C GLY A 87 -6.55 -10.69 24.11
N GLN A 88 -5.33 -10.17 24.28
CA GLN A 88 -4.98 -8.81 23.83
C GLN A 88 -4.85 -8.73 22.29
N LEU A 89 -4.34 -9.80 21.68
CA LEU A 89 -4.19 -9.89 20.22
C LEU A 89 -5.53 -9.98 19.51
N ASP A 90 -6.46 -10.76 20.05
CA ASP A 90 -7.80 -10.89 19.52
C ASP A 90 -8.52 -9.55 19.60
N LYS A 91 -8.38 -8.79 20.69
CA LYS A 91 -8.90 -7.41 20.79
C LYS A 91 -8.32 -6.48 19.73
N VAL A 92 -7.01 -6.54 19.49
CA VAL A 92 -6.33 -5.74 18.46
C VAL A 92 -6.84 -6.12 17.06
N ARG A 93 -7.01 -7.42 16.78
CA ARG A 93 -7.55 -7.93 15.51
C ARG A 93 -9.03 -7.59 15.32
N GLU A 94 -9.84 -7.72 16.37
CA GLU A 94 -11.27 -7.35 16.37
C GLU A 94 -11.47 -5.84 16.22
N ALA A 95 -10.57 -5.01 16.74
CA ALA A 95 -10.58 -3.57 16.48
C ALA A 95 -10.13 -3.25 15.03
N PHE A 96 -9.21 -4.06 14.48
CA PHE A 96 -8.61 -3.83 13.16
C PHE A 96 -9.48 -4.27 11.98
N LEU A 97 -9.99 -5.50 12.03
CA LEU A 97 -10.66 -6.15 10.91
C LEU A 97 -11.91 -5.40 10.43
N PRO A 98 -12.80 -4.87 11.30
CA PRO A 98 -13.97 -4.11 10.86
C PRO A 98 -13.60 -2.80 10.16
N VAL A 99 -12.59 -2.09 10.67
CA VAL A 99 -12.09 -0.84 10.07
C VAL A 99 -11.49 -1.11 8.69
N GLN A 100 -10.68 -2.16 8.58
CA GLN A 100 -10.12 -2.60 7.30
C GLN A 100 -11.23 -3.01 6.32
N ALA A 101 -12.17 -3.86 6.75
CA ALA A 101 -13.27 -4.33 5.93
C ALA A 101 -14.17 -3.18 5.48
N HIS A 102 -14.47 -2.22 6.36
CA HIS A 102 -15.23 -1.03 6.01
C HIS A 102 -14.50 -0.19 4.96
N GLY A 103 -13.20 0.06 5.14
CA GLY A 103 -12.38 0.75 4.16
C GLY A 103 -12.33 0.03 2.80
N GLU A 104 -12.21 -1.30 2.78
CA GLU A 104 -12.27 -2.10 1.56
C GLU A 104 -13.64 -2.04 0.88
N ILE A 105 -14.73 -2.14 1.63
CA ILE A 105 -16.10 -2.02 1.11
C ILE A 105 -16.32 -0.63 0.51
N MET A 106 -15.91 0.43 1.20
CA MET A 106 -16.06 1.81 0.70
C MET A 106 -15.23 2.06 -0.56
N ARG A 107 -14.00 1.51 -0.64
CA ARG A 107 -13.19 1.55 -1.88
C ARG A 107 -13.84 0.76 -3.00
N ALA A 108 -14.33 -0.45 -2.71
CA ALA A 108 -15.03 -1.27 -3.67
C ALA A 108 -16.27 -0.56 -4.20
N GLN A 109 -17.07 0.10 -3.36
CA GLN A 109 -18.24 0.89 -3.75
C GLN A 109 -17.88 2.10 -4.61
N ARG A 110 -16.87 2.91 -4.21
CA ARG A 110 -16.40 4.05 -5.01
C ARG A 110 -15.89 3.62 -6.39
N GLY A 111 -15.22 2.47 -6.47
CA GLY A 111 -14.74 1.88 -7.72
C GLY A 111 -15.79 1.08 -8.49
N PHE A 112 -16.89 0.65 -7.83
CA PHE A 112 -17.85 -0.30 -8.37
C PHE A 112 -18.38 0.19 -9.71
N HIS A 113 -18.90 1.42 -9.75
CA HIS A 113 -19.45 2.03 -10.95
C HIS A 113 -18.51 2.00 -12.18
N ARG A 114 -17.18 1.92 -11.98
CA ARG A 114 -16.21 1.87 -13.09
C ARG A 114 -16.27 0.56 -13.88
N HIS A 115 -16.70 -0.56 -13.31
CA HIS A 115 -16.78 -1.83 -14.04
C HIS A 115 -18.05 -1.97 -14.92
N TRP A 116 -18.99 -1.02 -14.81
CA TRP A 116 -20.22 -0.96 -15.61
C TRP A 116 -20.21 0.20 -16.62
N ARG A 117 -19.13 0.98 -16.68
CA ARG A 117 -18.94 1.99 -17.73
C ARG A 117 -18.40 1.31 -18.97
N PRO A 118 -18.98 1.54 -20.17
CA PRO A 118 -18.32 1.21 -21.43
C PRO A 118 -16.92 1.85 -21.41
N SER A 119 -15.90 1.13 -21.88
CA SER A 119 -14.55 1.68 -22.01
C SER A 119 -14.64 2.99 -22.79
N ALA A 120 -14.48 4.12 -22.09
CA ALA A 120 -14.33 5.42 -22.74
C ALA A 120 -13.08 5.37 -23.61
N PRO A 121 -13.02 6.15 -24.71
CA PRO A 121 -11.77 6.37 -25.43
C PRO A 121 -10.67 6.70 -24.41
N VAL A 122 -9.56 5.99 -24.49
CA VAL A 122 -8.42 6.28 -23.62
C VAL A 122 -7.91 7.65 -24.05
N ASP A 123 -8.16 8.67 -23.24
CA ASP A 123 -7.49 9.97 -23.41
C ASP A 123 -5.98 9.74 -23.54
N PRO A 124 -5.28 10.53 -24.37
CA PRO A 124 -3.83 10.43 -24.45
C PRO A 124 -3.26 10.45 -23.03
N PRO A 125 -2.25 9.58 -22.73
CA PRO A 125 -1.71 9.49 -21.39
C PRO A 125 -1.29 10.88 -20.94
N SER A 126 -1.76 11.29 -19.75
CA SER A 126 -1.38 12.57 -19.18
C SER A 126 0.15 12.65 -19.04
N SER A 127 0.69 13.87 -18.95
CA SER A 127 2.13 14.12 -18.73
C SER A 127 2.69 13.26 -17.61
N GLU A 128 1.93 13.09 -16.53
CA GLU A 128 2.32 12.34 -15.33
C GLU A 128 2.41 10.83 -15.60
N ARG A 129 1.57 10.28 -16.47
CA ARG A 129 1.66 8.86 -16.86
C ARG A 129 2.90 8.59 -17.70
N THR A 130 3.26 9.54 -18.57
CA THR A 130 4.47 9.46 -19.40
C THR A 130 5.74 9.60 -18.53
N ASP A 131 5.72 10.53 -17.57
CA ASP A 131 6.79 10.69 -16.57
C ASP A 131 6.98 9.43 -15.71
N LEU A 132 5.87 8.79 -15.28
CA LEU A 132 5.93 7.57 -14.49
C LEU A 132 6.52 6.41 -15.30
N ASP A 133 6.16 6.28 -16.57
CA ASP A 133 6.66 5.22 -17.45
C ASP A 133 8.18 5.36 -17.70
N GLU A 134 8.64 6.60 -17.90
CA GLU A 134 10.08 6.91 -18.03
C GLU A 134 10.84 6.65 -16.73
N ALA A 135 10.27 7.04 -15.58
CA ALA A 135 10.86 6.77 -14.29
C ALA A 135 10.95 5.27 -13.97
N VAL A 136 9.94 4.49 -14.36
CA VAL A 136 9.95 3.02 -14.27
C VAL A 136 11.03 2.44 -15.18
N ARG A 137 11.20 2.97 -16.39
CA ARG A 137 12.26 2.55 -17.31
C ARG A 137 13.65 2.78 -16.73
N LEU A 138 13.89 3.92 -16.08
CA LEU A 138 15.17 4.21 -15.41
C LEU A 138 15.40 3.33 -14.16
N GLU A 139 14.34 3.02 -13.42
CA GLU A 139 14.40 2.19 -12.21
C GLU A 139 14.60 0.69 -12.51
N LEU A 140 13.87 0.15 -13.49
CA LEU A 140 13.73 -1.29 -13.72
C LEU A 140 14.29 -1.74 -15.08
N GLY A 141 14.74 -0.81 -15.92
CA GLY A 141 15.27 -1.08 -17.26
C GLY A 141 14.21 -1.22 -18.37
N TYR A 142 12.93 -1.23 -18.01
CA TYR A 142 11.79 -1.43 -18.92
C TYR A 142 10.63 -0.54 -18.53
N SER A 143 9.81 -0.16 -19.51
CA SER A 143 8.59 0.60 -19.27
C SER A 143 7.47 -0.26 -18.66
N LEU A 144 6.47 0.35 -18.04
CA LEU A 144 5.29 -0.38 -17.55
C LEU A 144 4.54 -1.07 -18.68
N ARG A 145 4.52 -0.44 -19.86
CA ARG A 145 3.97 -1.04 -21.08
C ARG A 145 4.70 -2.32 -21.45
N GLU A 146 6.02 -2.32 -21.39
CA GLU A 146 6.84 -3.49 -21.73
C GLU A 146 6.65 -4.63 -20.73
N PHE A 147 6.57 -4.33 -19.43
CA PHE A 147 6.19 -5.32 -18.41
C PHE A 147 4.83 -5.94 -18.70
N ARG A 148 3.84 -5.11 -19.03
CA ARG A 148 2.49 -5.58 -19.38
C ARG A 148 2.52 -6.50 -20.59
N ASP A 149 3.14 -6.04 -21.67
CA ASP A 149 3.14 -6.75 -22.94
C ASP A 149 3.84 -8.11 -22.80
N PHE A 150 4.96 -8.16 -22.05
CA PHE A 150 5.64 -9.40 -21.71
C PHE A 150 4.74 -10.38 -20.92
N LEU A 151 4.09 -9.91 -19.86
CA LEU A 151 3.23 -10.75 -19.02
C LEU A 151 1.97 -11.22 -19.76
N VAL A 152 1.40 -10.37 -20.62
CA VAL A 152 0.28 -10.74 -21.49
C VAL A 152 0.71 -11.78 -22.51
N ALA A 153 1.87 -11.62 -23.17
CA ALA A 153 2.41 -12.61 -24.09
C ALA A 153 2.64 -13.97 -23.40
N ALA A 154 3.27 -13.97 -22.22
CA ALA A 154 3.48 -15.19 -21.43
C ALA A 154 2.14 -15.85 -21.00
N SER A 155 1.11 -15.03 -20.76
CA SER A 155 -0.24 -15.52 -20.45
C SER A 155 -0.89 -16.15 -21.67
N SER A 156 -0.81 -15.50 -22.85
CA SER A 156 -1.35 -16.01 -24.12
C SER A 156 -0.71 -17.33 -24.53
N ILE A 157 0.63 -17.40 -24.51
CA ILE A 157 1.41 -18.63 -24.73
C ILE A 157 0.95 -19.71 -23.75
N GLY A 158 0.82 -19.34 -22.47
CA GLY A 158 0.39 -20.26 -21.43
C GLY A 158 -1.00 -20.84 -21.67
N PHE A 159 -1.99 -19.98 -21.97
CA PHE A 159 -3.37 -20.41 -22.27
C PHE A 159 -3.46 -21.29 -23.52
N ALA A 160 -2.64 -21.03 -24.54
CA ALA A 160 -2.57 -21.89 -25.73
C ALA A 160 -2.08 -23.30 -25.41
N ARG A 161 -1.27 -23.48 -24.35
CA ARG A 161 -0.71 -24.77 -23.95
C ARG A 161 -1.53 -25.49 -22.88
N SER A 162 -1.94 -24.79 -21.83
CA SER A 162 -2.65 -25.33 -20.67
C SER A 162 -3.35 -24.22 -19.89
N PRO A 163 -4.63 -24.37 -19.55
CA PRO A 163 -5.34 -23.36 -18.75
C PRO A 163 -4.96 -23.38 -17.25
N ARG A 164 -4.05 -24.26 -16.82
CA ARG A 164 -3.68 -24.46 -15.40
C ARG A 164 -2.28 -23.95 -15.09
N VAL A 165 -1.28 -24.79 -15.32
CA VAL A 165 0.13 -24.54 -15.08
C VAL A 165 0.89 -24.91 -16.34
N CYS A 166 1.87 -24.08 -16.68
CA CYS A 166 2.77 -24.24 -17.82
C CYS A 166 4.17 -24.59 -17.30
N ILE A 167 4.86 -25.47 -18.01
CA ILE A 167 6.25 -25.86 -17.75
C ILE A 167 6.94 -25.85 -19.11
N PHE A 168 7.96 -24.99 -19.25
CA PHE A 168 8.75 -24.86 -20.48
C PHE A 168 10.23 -24.93 -20.14
N GLY A 169 11.05 -25.39 -21.08
CA GLY A 169 12.49 -25.13 -21.00
C GLY A 169 12.75 -23.63 -21.10
N LYS A 170 13.70 -23.09 -20.33
CA LYS A 170 13.98 -21.64 -20.29
C LYS A 170 14.29 -21.11 -21.70
N GLN A 171 15.11 -21.81 -22.47
CA GLN A 171 15.45 -21.43 -23.85
C GLN A 171 14.30 -21.60 -24.85
N GLU A 172 13.39 -22.55 -24.62
CA GLU A 172 12.18 -22.71 -25.42
C GLU A 172 11.25 -21.52 -25.22
N LEU A 173 10.94 -21.19 -23.97
CA LEU A 173 10.10 -20.03 -23.63
C LEU A 173 10.68 -18.72 -24.12
N THR A 174 12.01 -18.52 -24.00
CA THR A 174 12.69 -17.33 -24.51
C THR A 174 12.43 -17.13 -26.01
N ARG A 175 12.50 -18.20 -26.81
CA ARG A 175 12.29 -18.13 -28.27
C ARG A 175 10.83 -17.84 -28.61
N GLU A 176 9.88 -18.41 -27.88
CA GLU A 176 8.45 -18.13 -28.09
C GLU A 176 8.11 -16.67 -27.76
N LEU A 177 8.56 -16.18 -26.59
CA LEU A 177 8.35 -14.78 -26.19
C LEU A 177 9.06 -13.80 -27.12
N SER A 178 10.27 -14.12 -27.58
CA SER A 178 11.01 -13.30 -28.54
C SER A 178 10.24 -13.14 -29.85
N ARG A 179 9.65 -14.23 -30.35
CA ARG A 179 8.82 -14.21 -31.57
C ARG A 179 7.53 -13.42 -31.36
N GLU A 180 6.82 -13.67 -30.26
CA GLU A 180 5.53 -13.03 -29.95
C GLU A 180 5.68 -11.52 -29.75
N LEU A 181 6.74 -11.08 -29.07
CA LEU A 181 6.98 -9.67 -28.75
C LEU A 181 7.77 -8.93 -29.83
N GLY A 182 8.42 -9.65 -30.76
CA GLY A 182 9.42 -9.09 -31.67
C GLY A 182 10.66 -8.54 -30.94
N TRP A 183 10.99 -9.08 -29.77
CA TRP A 183 12.15 -8.66 -28.96
C TRP A 183 13.35 -9.55 -29.23
N THR A 184 14.56 -9.05 -28.96
CA THR A 184 15.77 -9.91 -28.96
C THR A 184 15.71 -10.89 -27.80
N GLU A 185 16.27 -12.09 -27.98
CA GLU A 185 16.31 -13.11 -26.91
C GLU A 185 16.98 -12.58 -25.62
N GLY A 186 18.09 -11.84 -25.73
CA GLY A 186 18.76 -11.26 -24.57
C GLY A 186 17.87 -10.29 -23.77
N ARG A 187 17.01 -9.54 -24.46
CA ARG A 187 16.03 -8.65 -23.83
C ARG A 187 14.93 -9.43 -23.13
N VAL A 188 14.46 -10.53 -23.73
CA VAL A 188 13.47 -11.44 -23.13
C VAL A 188 14.04 -12.10 -21.89
N VAL A 189 15.28 -12.61 -21.95
CA VAL A 189 15.96 -13.23 -20.80
C VAL A 189 16.07 -12.26 -19.63
N THR A 190 16.53 -11.03 -19.87
CA THR A 190 16.68 -10.03 -18.81
C THR A 190 15.34 -9.69 -18.14
N MET A 191 14.25 -9.54 -18.92
CA MET A 191 12.90 -9.32 -18.38
C MET A 191 12.40 -10.55 -17.61
N MET A 192 12.60 -11.76 -18.15
CA MET A 192 12.20 -13.01 -17.52
C MET A 192 12.90 -13.20 -16.17
N ASP A 193 14.21 -12.96 -16.10
CA ASP A 193 15.00 -13.06 -14.86
C ASP A 193 14.51 -12.04 -13.83
N HIS A 194 14.17 -10.81 -14.26
CA HIS A 194 13.57 -9.81 -13.40
C HIS A 194 12.24 -10.28 -12.79
N LEU A 195 11.43 -11.02 -13.54
CA LEU A 195 10.12 -11.53 -13.13
C LEU A 195 10.17 -12.96 -12.56
N SER A 196 11.37 -13.51 -12.33
CA SER A 196 11.55 -14.88 -11.85
C SER A 196 11.93 -14.96 -10.38
N LEU A 197 11.42 -16.00 -9.71
CA LEU A 197 11.94 -16.55 -8.46
C LEU A 197 12.90 -17.68 -8.80
N GLU A 198 14.13 -17.56 -8.33
CA GLU A 198 15.22 -18.48 -8.63
C GLU A 198 15.73 -19.20 -7.37
N PRO A 199 16.33 -20.39 -7.52
CA PRO A 199 16.99 -21.09 -6.44
C PRO A 199 18.11 -20.26 -5.80
N ARG A 200 18.17 -20.28 -4.47
CA ARG A 200 19.22 -19.66 -3.66
C ARG A 200 19.60 -20.55 -2.47
N PRO A 201 20.84 -20.46 -1.97
CA PRO A 201 21.33 -21.37 -0.92
C PRO A 201 20.56 -21.28 0.42
N SER A 202 19.97 -20.12 0.72
CA SER A 202 19.22 -19.89 1.95
C SER A 202 18.00 -19.02 1.69
N PHE A 203 16.85 -19.44 2.21
CA PHE A 203 15.61 -18.68 2.06
C PHE A 203 15.70 -17.31 2.74
N LEU A 204 16.28 -17.27 3.95
CA LEU A 204 16.38 -16.09 4.82
C LEU A 204 17.55 -15.15 4.47
N ALA A 205 18.39 -15.53 3.51
CA ALA A 205 19.48 -14.68 3.02
C ALA A 205 19.23 -14.32 1.54
N PRO A 206 18.37 -13.32 1.26
CA PRO A 206 18.09 -12.91 -0.11
C PRO A 206 19.32 -12.28 -0.76
N PRO A 207 19.51 -12.44 -2.08
CA PRO A 207 20.62 -11.82 -2.80
C PRO A 207 20.48 -10.29 -2.82
N ARG A 208 21.62 -9.58 -2.87
CA ARG A 208 21.58 -8.13 -3.15
C ARG A 208 20.95 -7.89 -4.53
N PRO A 209 20.17 -6.81 -4.73
CA PRO A 209 19.92 -5.69 -3.82
C PRO A 209 18.71 -5.89 -2.88
N ASN A 210 18.17 -7.11 -2.74
CA ASN A 210 17.03 -7.36 -1.86
C ASN A 210 17.41 -7.24 -0.38
N ARG A 211 16.44 -6.81 0.43
CA ARG A 211 16.59 -6.63 1.88
C ARG A 211 16.13 -7.88 2.62
N ALA A 212 16.51 -8.00 3.89
CA ALA A 212 16.02 -9.07 4.75
C ALA A 212 14.47 -9.09 4.81
N GLU A 213 13.83 -7.93 4.79
CA GLU A 213 12.36 -7.85 4.80
C GLU A 213 11.68 -8.40 3.52
N ASP A 214 12.42 -8.57 2.41
CA ASP A 214 11.86 -9.09 1.15
C ASP A 214 11.56 -10.60 1.20
N VAL A 215 12.00 -11.29 2.26
CA VAL A 215 11.71 -12.73 2.47
C VAL A 215 10.74 -13.00 3.63
N TYR A 216 10.19 -11.97 4.27
CA TYR A 216 9.25 -12.13 5.38
C TYR A 216 7.81 -12.28 4.85
N PRO A 217 7.23 -13.48 4.76
CA PRO A 217 5.97 -13.71 4.03
C PRO A 217 4.76 -12.94 4.59
N TRP A 218 4.82 -12.49 5.84
CA TRP A 218 3.81 -11.66 6.48
C TRP A 218 3.89 -10.17 6.14
N ARG A 219 4.97 -9.71 5.51
CA ARG A 219 5.13 -8.32 5.05
C ARG A 219 4.75 -8.21 3.58
N PHE A 220 4.06 -7.13 3.24
CA PHE A 220 3.61 -6.86 1.88
C PHE A 220 4.65 -6.10 1.06
N ASN A 221 4.43 -6.08 -0.26
CA ASN A 221 5.25 -5.34 -1.22
C ASN A 221 6.75 -5.71 -1.18
N ARG A 222 7.02 -7.00 -0.99
CA ARG A 222 8.35 -7.58 -1.08
C ARG A 222 8.76 -7.73 -2.53
N SER A 223 10.00 -7.41 -2.87
CA SER A 223 10.53 -7.61 -4.24
C SER A 223 10.57 -9.08 -4.66
N LEU A 224 10.71 -10.00 -3.70
CA LEU A 224 10.73 -11.45 -3.89
C LEU A 224 9.37 -12.11 -3.68
N SER A 225 8.28 -11.34 -3.76
CA SER A 225 6.93 -11.89 -3.68
C SER A 225 6.52 -12.56 -5.00
N TYR A 226 5.81 -13.69 -4.92
CA TYR A 226 5.22 -14.34 -6.10
C TYR A 226 4.20 -13.46 -6.84
N LEU A 227 3.65 -12.44 -6.17
CA LEU A 227 2.81 -11.43 -6.82
C LEU A 227 3.58 -10.52 -7.78
N ARG A 228 4.89 -10.36 -7.58
CA ARG A 228 5.78 -9.56 -8.45
C ARG A 228 6.58 -10.43 -9.42
N LYS A 229 6.86 -11.67 -9.02
CA LYS A 229 7.70 -12.61 -9.75
C LYS A 229 6.93 -13.89 -10.07
N PRO A 230 6.06 -13.88 -11.10
CA PRO A 230 5.13 -14.96 -11.39
C PRO A 230 5.79 -16.22 -11.98
N PHE A 231 7.06 -16.14 -12.38
CA PHE A 231 7.80 -17.26 -12.95
C PHE A 231 8.64 -17.95 -11.88
N LEU A 232 8.55 -19.27 -11.79
CA LEU A 232 9.35 -20.09 -10.89
C LEU A 232 10.39 -20.84 -11.72
N VAL A 233 11.67 -20.63 -11.41
CA VAL A 233 12.77 -21.30 -12.12
C VAL A 233 13.15 -22.56 -11.37
N ARG A 234 13.17 -23.69 -12.08
CA ARG A 234 13.57 -25.00 -11.55
C ARG A 234 14.75 -25.58 -12.33
N PRO A 235 15.88 -25.90 -11.68
CA PRO A 235 16.99 -26.61 -12.32
C PRO A 235 16.58 -28.03 -12.73
N ARG A 236 17.06 -28.48 -13.89
CA ARG A 236 16.95 -29.86 -14.39
C ARG A 236 18.25 -30.61 -14.21
N GLU A 237 18.17 -31.93 -14.33
CA GLU A 237 19.35 -32.75 -14.56
C GLU A 237 20.04 -32.32 -15.87
N GLY A 238 21.37 -32.25 -15.86
CA GLY A 238 22.16 -31.78 -17.01
C GLY A 238 22.40 -30.27 -17.08
N GLY A 239 21.95 -29.48 -16.10
CA GLY A 239 22.26 -28.05 -15.98
C GLY A 239 21.32 -27.10 -16.73
N ASP A 240 20.32 -27.64 -17.42
CA ASP A 240 19.24 -26.86 -18.04
C ASP A 240 18.24 -26.36 -16.97
N HIS A 241 17.41 -25.38 -17.31
CA HIS A 241 16.43 -24.79 -16.41
C HIS A 241 15.04 -24.82 -17.04
N GLU A 242 14.03 -25.08 -16.21
CA GLU A 242 12.61 -24.96 -16.57
C GLU A 242 12.03 -23.71 -15.94
N VAL A 243 11.05 -23.15 -16.61
CA VAL A 243 10.23 -22.04 -16.11
C VAL A 243 8.80 -22.55 -15.92
N ILE A 244 8.28 -22.36 -14.71
CA ILE A 244 6.96 -22.80 -14.29
C ILE A 244 6.12 -21.58 -13.93
N TRP A 245 4.92 -21.44 -14.52
CA TRP A 245 3.99 -20.36 -14.18
C TRP A 245 2.54 -20.75 -14.46
N GLY A 246 1.61 -20.04 -13.81
CA GLY A 246 0.19 -20.09 -14.15
C GLY A 246 -0.16 -18.93 -15.10
N PRO A 247 -0.88 -19.17 -16.22
CA PRO A 247 -1.24 -18.09 -17.16
C PRO A 247 -2.04 -16.96 -16.50
N ARG A 248 -2.98 -17.28 -15.61
CA ARG A 248 -3.73 -16.28 -14.85
C ARG A 248 -2.85 -15.46 -13.91
N GLN A 249 -1.88 -16.11 -13.25
CA GLN A 249 -1.00 -15.43 -12.32
C GLN A 249 -0.09 -14.41 -13.03
N ALA A 250 0.32 -14.66 -14.27
CA ALA A 250 1.07 -13.69 -15.06
C ALA A 250 0.24 -12.42 -15.34
N LEU A 251 -1.06 -12.56 -15.65
CA LEU A 251 -1.98 -11.42 -15.74
C LEU A 251 -2.14 -10.68 -14.41
N GLU A 252 -2.34 -11.41 -13.31
CA GLU A 252 -2.48 -10.82 -11.98
C GLU A 252 -1.20 -10.06 -11.55
N ALA A 253 -0.02 -10.59 -11.87
CA ALA A 253 1.25 -9.91 -11.61
C ALA A 253 1.37 -8.59 -12.39
N SER A 254 0.84 -8.54 -13.60
CA SER A 254 0.79 -7.32 -14.42
C SER A 254 -0.06 -6.27 -13.71
N VAL A 255 -1.31 -6.60 -13.37
CA VAL A 255 -2.22 -5.71 -12.64
C VAL A 255 -1.61 -5.26 -11.31
N TYR A 256 -0.99 -6.18 -10.57
CA TYR A 256 -0.34 -5.88 -9.30
C TYR A 256 0.79 -4.87 -9.46
N LEU A 257 1.66 -5.01 -10.48
CA LEU A 257 2.74 -4.06 -10.74
C LEU A 257 2.20 -2.65 -11.04
N PHE A 258 1.19 -2.53 -11.90
CA PHE A 258 0.53 -1.25 -12.16
C PHE A 258 -0.03 -0.65 -10.88
N MET A 259 -0.74 -1.45 -10.09
CA MET A 259 -1.36 -1.00 -8.84
C MET A 259 -0.33 -0.48 -7.84
N ILE A 260 0.79 -1.17 -7.62
CA ILE A 260 1.79 -0.69 -6.66
C ILE A 260 2.52 0.57 -7.14
N CYS A 261 2.68 0.76 -8.45
CA CYS A 261 3.24 2.00 -9.00
C CYS A 261 2.28 3.18 -8.83
N LEU A 262 1.02 3.01 -9.23
CA LEU A 262 0.02 4.09 -9.18
C LEU A 262 -0.38 4.44 -7.75
N THR A 263 -0.41 3.47 -6.84
CA THR A 263 -0.75 3.75 -5.44
C THR A 263 0.44 4.21 -4.60
N GLY A 264 1.58 4.51 -5.24
CA GLY A 264 2.81 4.93 -4.58
C GLY A 264 3.39 3.90 -3.60
N ARG A 265 2.92 2.64 -3.68
CA ARG A 265 3.37 1.56 -2.81
C ARG A 265 4.69 0.99 -3.27
N LEU A 266 5.09 1.10 -4.54
CA LEU A 266 6.37 0.60 -5.03
C LEU A 266 7.52 1.17 -4.18
N ARG A 267 8.37 0.27 -3.66
CA ARG A 267 9.62 0.67 -2.98
C ARG A 267 10.66 1.11 -4.01
N ALA A 268 10.54 2.36 -4.46
CA ALA A 268 11.47 2.97 -5.41
C ALA A 268 12.89 3.11 -4.83
N GLN A 269 13.90 2.80 -5.63
CA GLN A 269 15.31 2.90 -5.26
C GLN A 269 15.97 4.15 -5.85
N SER A 270 15.74 4.43 -7.14
CA SER A 270 16.22 5.61 -7.87
C SER A 270 15.56 6.90 -7.37
N LEU A 271 16.24 8.02 -7.61
CA LEU A 271 15.71 9.34 -7.26
C LEU A 271 14.54 9.71 -8.18
N GLU A 272 14.68 9.38 -9.45
CA GLU A 272 13.73 9.63 -10.53
C GLU A 272 12.39 8.96 -10.23
N MET A 273 12.39 7.67 -9.85
CA MET A 273 11.17 6.96 -9.50
C MET A 273 10.56 7.47 -8.18
N LYS A 274 11.37 7.83 -7.18
CA LYS A 274 10.86 8.46 -5.96
C LYS A 274 10.17 9.79 -6.25
N GLN A 275 10.74 10.62 -7.12
CA GLN A 275 10.18 11.90 -7.50
C GLN A 275 8.90 11.73 -8.35
N ALA A 276 8.89 10.80 -9.30
CA ALA A 276 7.71 10.51 -10.11
C ALA A 276 6.53 10.02 -9.26
N ILE A 277 6.76 9.07 -8.35
CA ILE A 277 5.75 8.62 -7.38
C ILE A 277 5.27 9.81 -6.53
N SER A 278 6.17 10.63 -6.01
CA SER A 278 5.79 11.79 -5.20
C SER A 278 4.94 12.79 -5.97
N ARG A 279 5.25 13.07 -7.25
CA ARG A 279 4.44 13.95 -8.10
C ARG A 279 3.05 13.37 -8.32
N TYR A 280 2.97 12.08 -8.63
CA TYR A 280 1.70 11.39 -8.84
C TYR A 280 0.82 11.42 -7.57
N LEU A 281 1.40 11.10 -6.40
CA LEU A 281 0.69 11.14 -5.11
C LEU A 281 0.27 12.56 -4.70
N ASN A 282 1.04 13.59 -5.07
CA ASN A 282 0.67 14.97 -4.78
C ASN A 282 -0.64 15.35 -5.46
N VAL A 283 -0.89 14.88 -6.70
CA VAL A 283 -2.15 15.16 -7.42
C VAL A 283 -3.33 14.55 -6.66
N GLU A 284 -3.25 13.29 -6.26
CA GLU A 284 -4.30 12.63 -5.46
C GLU A 284 -4.50 13.33 -4.10
N SER A 285 -3.41 13.76 -3.46
CA SER A 285 -3.47 14.52 -2.20
C SER A 285 -4.16 15.87 -2.38
N GLU A 286 -3.87 16.60 -3.46
CA GLU A 286 -4.53 17.87 -3.77
C GLU A 286 -6.02 17.68 -4.09
N LEU A 287 -6.38 16.62 -4.81
CA LEU A 287 -7.78 16.26 -5.05
C LEU A 287 -8.51 15.97 -3.74
N PHE A 288 -7.87 15.30 -2.79
CA PHE A 288 -8.46 15.06 -1.47
C PHE A 288 -8.63 16.36 -0.68
N ASN A 289 -7.66 17.27 -0.73
CA ASN A 289 -7.78 18.60 -0.12
C ASN A 289 -8.97 19.36 -0.69
N ASP A 290 -9.14 19.32 -2.01
CA ASP A 290 -10.25 19.97 -2.71
C ASP A 290 -11.59 19.35 -2.32
N LEU A 291 -11.70 18.02 -2.23
CA LEU A 291 -12.91 17.33 -1.76
C LEU A 291 -13.32 17.74 -0.34
N VAL A 292 -12.36 17.92 0.58
CA VAL A 292 -12.64 18.36 1.95
C VAL A 292 -13.09 19.82 1.95
N ALA A 293 -12.45 20.69 1.17
CA ALA A 293 -12.86 22.08 1.05
C ALA A 293 -14.26 22.23 0.45
N ASP A 294 -14.54 21.50 -0.63
CA ASP A 294 -15.84 21.48 -1.32
C ASP A 294 -16.97 21.10 -0.34
N PHE A 295 -16.72 20.17 0.57
CA PHE A 295 -17.69 19.80 1.61
C PHE A 295 -18.05 20.98 2.52
N PHE A 296 -17.05 21.74 3.02
CA PHE A 296 -17.31 22.89 3.87
C PHE A 296 -17.90 24.09 3.10
N GLU A 297 -17.57 24.25 1.82
CA GLU A 297 -18.13 25.31 0.97
C GLU A 297 -19.63 25.14 0.67
N GLN A 298 -20.22 23.99 0.98
CA GLN A 298 -21.67 23.79 0.88
C GLN A 298 -22.45 24.69 1.86
N ASP A 299 -21.83 25.09 2.96
CA ASP A 299 -22.38 26.08 3.88
C ASP A 299 -21.89 27.48 3.50
N LEU A 300 -22.80 28.28 2.93
CA LEU A 300 -22.51 29.64 2.45
C LEU A 300 -22.15 30.62 3.58
N GLU A 301 -22.34 30.24 4.85
CA GLU A 301 -21.96 31.05 6.00
C GLU A 301 -20.49 30.87 6.40
N LEU A 302 -19.83 29.86 5.84
CA LEU A 302 -18.41 29.58 6.07
C LEU A 302 -17.53 30.27 5.03
N VAL A 303 -16.37 30.77 5.48
CA VAL A 303 -15.31 31.23 4.59
C VAL A 303 -14.24 30.15 4.52
N VAL A 304 -14.09 29.54 3.35
CA VAL A 304 -13.13 28.46 3.13
C VAL A 304 -11.94 28.95 2.29
N ARG A 305 -10.73 28.50 2.64
CA ARG A 305 -9.53 28.65 1.80
C ARG A 305 -8.85 27.30 1.63
N ARG A 306 -8.47 27.03 0.39
CA ARG A 306 -7.68 25.86 -0.01
C ARG A 306 -6.21 26.23 -0.05
N ARG A 307 -5.34 25.34 0.41
CA ARG A 307 -3.87 25.39 0.21
C ARG A 307 -3.28 26.76 0.53
N LEU A 308 -3.57 27.29 1.71
CA LEU A 308 -3.12 28.62 2.13
C LEU A 308 -1.60 28.60 2.37
N LYS A 309 -0.86 29.21 1.45
CA LYS A 309 0.61 29.23 1.44
C LYS A 309 1.22 30.46 2.10
N LYS A 310 0.51 31.59 2.04
CA LYS A 310 1.02 32.92 2.42
C LYS A 310 -0.10 33.77 3.00
N ILE A 311 0.26 34.67 3.93
CA ILE A 311 -0.64 35.71 4.47
C ILE A 311 0.12 37.05 4.49
N GLY A 312 -0.44 38.06 3.82
CA GLY A 312 0.08 39.43 3.79
C GLY A 312 1.59 39.54 3.54
N SER A 313 2.25 40.36 4.38
CA SER A 313 3.71 40.59 4.37
C SER A 313 4.51 39.51 5.10
N ARG A 314 3.87 38.55 5.78
CA ARG A 314 4.54 37.48 6.58
C ARG A 314 4.85 36.23 5.76
N ARG A 315 5.07 36.39 4.45
CA ARG A 315 5.20 35.32 3.44
C ARG A 315 6.18 34.22 3.83
N GLY A 316 7.36 34.57 4.34
CA GLY A 316 8.44 33.61 4.59
C GLY A 316 8.24 32.67 5.78
N GLN A 317 7.36 32.98 6.73
CA GLN A 317 7.21 32.14 7.95
C GLN A 317 6.30 30.93 7.71
N LEU A 318 5.15 31.13 7.05
CA LEU A 318 4.24 30.03 6.75
C LEU A 318 4.82 29.10 5.67
N GLU A 319 5.53 29.66 4.68
CA GLU A 319 6.24 28.88 3.64
C GLU A 319 7.26 27.88 4.24
N GLN A 320 7.91 28.24 5.35
CA GLN A 320 8.84 27.34 6.05
C GLN A 320 8.14 26.24 6.86
N LEU A 321 6.88 26.45 7.25
CA LEU A 321 6.06 25.47 7.98
C LEU A 321 5.34 24.50 7.03
N GLY A 322 5.11 24.92 5.80
CA GLY A 322 4.30 24.21 4.81
C GLY A 322 2.89 24.81 4.71
N ASP A 323 2.23 24.50 3.60
CA ASP A 323 0.89 25.00 3.28
C ASP A 323 -0.15 24.51 4.30
N ILE A 324 -1.19 25.30 4.58
CA ILE A 324 -2.38 24.82 5.29
C ILE A 324 -3.34 24.23 4.26
N ASP A 325 -3.69 22.95 4.37
CA ASP A 325 -4.48 22.24 3.35
C ASP A 325 -5.85 22.87 3.16
N VAL A 326 -6.61 23.03 4.26
CA VAL A 326 -7.89 23.72 4.28
C VAL A 326 -8.00 24.60 5.53
N LEU A 327 -8.47 25.83 5.35
CA LEU A 327 -8.80 26.76 6.42
C LEU A 327 -10.28 27.08 6.35
N VAL A 328 -11.02 26.85 7.44
CA VAL A 328 -12.45 27.15 7.54
C VAL A 328 -12.66 28.22 8.60
N VAL A 329 -13.41 29.27 8.27
CA VAL A 329 -13.78 30.32 9.22
C VAL A 329 -15.29 30.37 9.33
N GLU A 330 -15.79 30.36 10.55
CA GLU A 330 -17.21 30.54 10.89
C GLU A 330 -17.38 31.89 11.62
N PRO A 331 -17.68 32.99 10.90
CA PRO A 331 -17.71 34.32 11.51
C PRO A 331 -18.75 34.48 12.62
N LYS A 332 -19.88 33.79 12.50
CA LYS A 332 -20.96 33.84 13.51
C LYS A 332 -20.52 33.27 14.85
N ARG A 333 -19.76 32.17 14.83
CA ARG A 333 -19.19 31.54 16.03
C ARG A 333 -17.82 32.07 16.42
N ARG A 334 -17.23 32.96 15.61
CA ARG A 334 -15.87 33.48 15.79
C ARG A 334 -14.86 32.35 15.98
N THR A 335 -14.99 31.35 15.13
CA THR A 335 -14.16 30.14 15.17
C THR A 335 -13.44 29.99 13.84
N LEU A 336 -12.17 29.62 13.91
CA LEU A 336 -11.34 29.31 12.77
C LEU A 336 -10.79 27.90 12.96
N VAL A 337 -10.94 27.04 11.96
CA VAL A 337 -10.48 25.65 12.00
C VAL A 337 -9.36 25.49 10.98
N VAL A 338 -8.18 25.13 11.47
CA VAL A 338 -7.05 24.72 10.63
C VAL A 338 -7.18 23.22 10.38
N ILE A 339 -7.28 22.83 9.12
CA ILE A 339 -7.56 21.45 8.73
C ILE A 339 -6.35 20.87 7.99
N GLU A 340 -5.83 19.75 8.48
CA GLU A 340 -4.94 18.87 7.71
C GLU A 340 -5.77 17.87 6.93
N CYS A 341 -5.40 17.62 5.68
CA CYS A 341 -5.99 16.57 4.87
C CYS A 341 -4.91 15.52 4.60
N LYS A 342 -5.17 14.26 4.96
CA LYS A 342 -4.24 13.16 4.70
C LYS A 342 -4.95 12.02 4.00
N ASP A 343 -4.58 11.80 2.76
CA ASP A 343 -4.86 10.56 2.05
C ASP A 343 -3.88 9.50 2.55
N LEU A 344 -4.43 8.49 3.22
CA LEU A 344 -3.67 7.39 3.77
C LEU A 344 -3.82 6.20 2.80
N ALA A 345 -2.75 5.44 2.61
CA ALA A 345 -2.81 4.26 1.75
C ALA A 345 -3.59 3.10 2.41
N GLY A 346 -3.83 3.15 3.72
CA GLY A 346 -4.50 2.11 4.50
C GLY A 346 -3.57 0.95 4.79
N ALA A 347 -3.17 0.82 6.04
CA ALA A 347 -2.34 -0.28 6.51
C ALA A 347 -3.06 -1.63 6.38
N ARG A 348 -2.37 -2.63 5.80
CA ARG A 348 -2.90 -4.00 5.62
C ARG A 348 -2.20 -5.04 6.50
N THR A 349 -1.12 -4.63 7.15
CA THR A 349 -0.32 -5.47 8.05
C THR A 349 0.08 -4.65 9.27
N PHE A 350 0.40 -5.30 10.39
CA PHE A 350 0.94 -4.62 11.56
C PHE A 350 2.22 -3.84 11.26
N TYR A 351 3.05 -4.33 10.32
CA TYR A 351 4.20 -3.59 9.83
C TYR A 351 3.81 -2.27 9.15
N GLU A 352 2.84 -2.29 8.24
CA GLU A 352 2.36 -1.08 7.56
C GLU A 352 1.71 -0.12 8.58
N MET A 353 0.96 -0.64 9.55
CA MET A 353 0.32 0.16 10.61
C MET A 353 1.34 0.83 11.51
N GLY A 354 2.33 0.09 11.97
CA GLY A 354 3.40 0.63 12.80
C GLY A 354 4.16 1.77 12.11
N ASN A 355 4.44 1.62 10.81
CA ASN A 355 5.07 2.68 10.02
C ASN A 355 4.15 3.91 9.84
N GLU A 356 2.86 3.69 9.61
CA GLU A 356 1.88 4.77 9.49
C GLU A 356 1.75 5.56 10.81
N LEU A 357 1.66 4.88 11.95
CA LEU A 357 1.65 5.52 13.27
C LEU A 357 2.96 6.26 13.56
N GLN A 358 4.10 5.67 13.17
CA GLN A 358 5.39 6.33 13.31
C GLN A 358 5.43 7.62 12.49
N GLU A 359 5.03 7.61 11.22
CA GLU A 359 4.95 8.81 10.36
C GLU A 359 3.98 9.86 10.93
N PHE A 360 2.83 9.41 11.43
CA PHE A 360 1.77 10.30 11.87
C PHE A 360 2.08 10.99 13.21
N PHE A 361 2.57 10.26 14.21
CA PHE A 361 2.75 10.78 15.58
C PHE A 361 4.19 11.16 15.92
N VAL A 362 5.18 10.38 15.48
CA VAL A 362 6.56 10.49 15.99
C VAL A 362 7.51 11.15 14.98
N GLY A 363 7.36 10.80 13.71
CA GLY A 363 8.28 11.17 12.65
C GLY A 363 9.27 10.06 12.32
N THR A 364 9.94 10.19 11.17
CA THR A 364 10.86 9.18 10.63
C THR A 364 12.14 9.83 10.14
N ASN A 365 13.30 9.21 10.40
CA ASN A 365 14.61 9.65 9.89
C ASN A 365 14.91 11.15 10.12
N GLY A 366 14.66 11.64 11.34
CA GLY A 366 14.84 13.05 11.70
C GLY A 366 13.79 14.02 11.12
N ARG A 367 12.82 13.53 10.35
CA ARG A 367 11.68 14.32 9.87
C ARG A 367 10.58 14.36 10.92
N ARG A 368 9.98 15.54 11.06
CA ARG A 368 8.83 15.78 11.93
C ARG A 368 7.61 14.97 11.49
N SER A 369 6.80 14.56 12.46
CA SER A 369 5.54 13.87 12.23
C SER A 369 4.49 14.76 11.58
N ILE A 370 3.43 14.15 11.03
CA ILE A 370 2.27 14.89 10.51
C ILE A 370 1.65 15.74 11.62
N LEU A 371 1.47 15.15 12.80
CA LEU A 371 0.90 15.83 13.95
C LEU A 371 1.74 17.05 14.39
N ASP A 372 3.08 16.93 14.44
CA ASP A 372 3.96 18.06 14.80
C ASP A 372 3.89 19.17 13.75
N LYS A 373 3.93 18.83 12.45
CA LYS A 373 3.79 19.81 11.36
C LYS A 373 2.46 20.54 11.40
N HIS A 374 1.36 19.80 11.63
CA HIS A 374 0.03 20.40 11.75
C HIS A 374 -0.08 21.30 12.99
N SER A 375 0.37 20.83 14.14
CA SER A 375 0.34 21.60 15.40
C SER A 375 1.09 22.94 15.28
N ARG A 376 2.21 22.96 14.56
CA ARG A 376 2.96 24.20 14.30
C ARG A 376 2.23 25.17 13.37
N ARG A 377 1.50 24.67 12.37
CA ARG A 377 0.64 25.51 11.52
C ARG A 377 -0.52 26.10 12.32
N VAL A 378 -1.15 25.31 13.18
CA VAL A 378 -2.20 25.78 14.12
C VAL A 378 -1.65 26.88 15.04
N GLU A 379 -0.50 26.65 15.67
CA GLU A 379 0.12 27.61 16.57
C GLU A 379 0.55 28.88 15.84
N TRP A 380 1.04 28.77 14.62
CA TRP A 380 1.32 29.93 13.79
C TRP A 380 0.05 30.73 13.51
N VAL A 381 -1.06 30.09 13.15
CA VAL A 381 -2.34 30.79 12.93
C VAL A 381 -2.81 31.50 14.20
N LYS A 382 -2.70 30.87 15.38
CA LYS A 382 -3.02 31.50 16.67
C LYS A 382 -2.21 32.78 16.92
N ASN A 383 -0.90 32.73 16.66
CA ASN A 383 -0.01 33.87 16.85
C ASN A 383 -0.12 34.95 15.75
N ASN A 384 -0.83 34.65 14.66
CA ASN A 384 -1.00 35.54 13.50
C ASN A 384 -2.47 35.82 13.21
N LEU A 385 -3.36 35.61 14.19
CA LEU A 385 -4.81 35.56 13.97
C LEU A 385 -5.37 36.83 13.33
N ASP A 386 -4.96 38.01 13.82
CA ASP A 386 -5.42 39.29 13.26
C ASP A 386 -5.04 39.42 11.78
N ALA A 387 -3.79 39.07 11.43
CA ALA A 387 -3.33 39.11 10.05
C ALA A 387 -4.07 38.11 9.15
N VAL A 388 -4.44 36.93 9.70
CA VAL A 388 -5.25 35.93 8.99
C VAL A 388 -6.66 36.48 8.74
N LEU A 389 -7.31 37.04 9.75
CA LEU A 389 -8.66 37.59 9.64
C LEU A 389 -8.72 38.77 8.66
N ASP A 390 -7.71 39.65 8.69
CA ASP A 390 -7.59 40.79 7.78
C ASP A 390 -7.43 40.34 6.32
N GLU A 391 -6.56 39.36 6.05
CA GLU A 391 -6.36 38.78 4.71
C GLU A 391 -7.67 38.16 4.18
N LEU A 392 -8.44 37.53 5.07
CA LEU A 392 -9.73 36.94 4.74
C LEU A 392 -10.89 37.95 4.72
N ARG A 393 -10.61 39.24 5.01
CA ARG A 393 -11.59 40.34 5.08
C ARG A 393 -12.74 40.08 6.06
N ILE A 394 -12.43 39.41 7.18
CA ILE A 394 -13.41 39.13 8.23
C ILE A 394 -13.53 40.34 9.15
N THR A 395 -14.72 40.95 9.20
CA THR A 395 -14.98 42.18 9.98
C THR A 395 -15.54 41.91 11.39
N ALA A 396 -15.83 40.64 11.72
CA ALA A 396 -16.41 40.27 12.99
C ALA A 396 -15.41 40.48 14.15
N LYS A 397 -15.78 41.37 15.08
CA LYS A 397 -14.98 41.74 16.26
C LYS A 397 -15.25 40.81 17.43
N GLY A 398 -14.26 40.59 18.29
CA GLY A 398 -14.38 39.85 19.54
C GLY A 398 -13.28 38.81 19.74
N LYS A 399 -13.41 37.99 20.78
CA LYS A 399 -12.49 36.88 21.01
C LYS A 399 -12.78 35.77 20.01
N TRP A 400 -11.75 35.37 19.28
CA TRP A 400 -11.77 34.27 18.32
C TRP A 400 -11.15 33.02 18.92
N SER A 401 -11.62 31.85 18.49
CA SER A 401 -11.00 30.56 18.78
C SER A 401 -10.36 29.97 17.53
N VAL A 402 -9.25 29.24 17.72
CA VAL A 402 -8.56 28.51 16.66
C VAL A 402 -8.53 27.04 17.02
N ASP A 403 -9.32 26.26 16.29
CA ASP A 403 -9.44 24.82 16.43
C ASP A 403 -8.57 24.09 15.39
N SER A 404 -8.33 22.81 15.67
CA SER A 404 -7.48 21.94 14.88
C SER A 404 -8.24 20.65 14.54
N LEU A 405 -8.18 20.26 13.27
CA LEU A 405 -8.84 19.08 12.73
C LEU A 405 -7.91 18.39 11.75
N ILE A 406 -7.84 17.07 11.81
CA ILE A 406 -7.21 16.25 10.77
C ILE A 406 -8.31 15.42 10.12
N VAL A 407 -8.44 15.57 8.80
CA VAL A 407 -9.38 14.81 7.98
C VAL A 407 -8.61 13.76 7.22
N VAL A 408 -9.06 12.51 7.32
CA VAL A 408 -8.46 11.36 6.66
C VAL A 408 -9.43 10.73 5.69
N ASP A 409 -8.92 10.21 4.57
CA ASP A 409 -9.75 9.58 3.53
C ASP A 409 -10.43 8.29 4.02
N HIS A 410 -9.88 7.68 5.07
CA HIS A 410 -10.42 6.50 5.74
C HIS A 410 -10.13 6.47 7.24
N GLU A 411 -10.75 5.54 7.95
CA GLU A 411 -10.58 5.36 9.38
C GLU A 411 -9.15 4.99 9.76
N LEU A 412 -8.47 5.92 10.44
CA LEU A 412 -7.28 5.63 11.19
C LEU A 412 -7.63 4.81 12.43
N LEU A 413 -6.84 3.77 12.70
CA LEU A 413 -6.91 3.06 13.98
C LEU A 413 -6.23 3.84 15.11
N SER A 414 -5.40 4.82 14.74
CA SER A 414 -4.62 5.59 15.69
C SER A 414 -5.39 6.23 16.86
N PRO A 415 -6.65 6.70 16.71
CA PRO A 415 -7.42 7.23 17.83
C PRO A 415 -7.76 6.18 18.89
N TYR A 416 -7.72 4.89 18.54
CA TYR A 416 -7.97 3.78 19.47
C TYR A 416 -6.73 3.36 20.26
N TYR A 417 -5.53 3.73 19.82
CA TYR A 417 -4.25 3.31 20.43
C TYR A 417 -3.50 4.44 21.14
N ARG A 418 -3.69 5.70 20.73
CA ARG A 418 -3.09 6.86 21.38
C ARG A 418 -4.10 8.00 21.49
N GLN A 419 -4.14 8.62 22.65
CA GLN A 419 -4.79 9.92 22.82
C GLN A 419 -4.12 10.93 21.89
N CYS A 420 -4.88 11.47 20.95
CA CYS A 420 -4.44 12.52 20.05
C CYS A 420 -5.00 13.86 20.54
N PRO A 421 -4.17 14.89 20.73
CA PRO A 421 -4.63 16.22 21.14
C PRO A 421 -5.45 16.93 20.05
N VAL A 422 -5.37 16.43 18.81
CA VAL A 422 -6.09 16.93 17.65
C VAL A 422 -7.19 15.94 17.27
N LYS A 423 -8.37 16.45 16.96
CA LYS A 423 -9.48 15.62 16.49
C LYS A 423 -9.15 15.06 15.11
N ILE A 424 -9.22 13.74 14.96
CA ILE A 424 -9.04 13.04 13.68
C ILE A 424 -10.42 12.53 13.25
N VAL A 425 -10.83 12.83 12.01
CA VAL A 425 -12.15 12.43 11.50
C VAL A 425 -12.02 11.85 10.09
N PRO A 426 -12.55 10.64 9.82
CA PRO A 426 -12.71 10.14 8.46
C PRO A 426 -13.67 11.01 7.66
N PHE A 427 -13.35 11.30 6.40
CA PHE A 427 -14.16 12.17 5.55
C PHE A 427 -15.64 11.70 5.44
N GLU A 428 -15.87 10.39 5.37
CA GLU A 428 -17.23 9.84 5.35
C GLU A 428 -18.03 10.06 6.65
N GLN A 429 -17.35 10.24 7.79
CA GLN A 429 -18.01 10.61 9.04
C GLN A 429 -18.34 12.12 9.09
N LEU A 430 -17.60 12.97 8.35
CA LEU A 430 -17.95 14.38 8.21
C LEU A 430 -19.29 14.54 7.48
N LYS A 431 -19.53 13.75 6.42
CA LYS A 431 -20.77 13.80 5.61
C LYS A 431 -22.04 13.35 6.33
N LYS A 432 -21.92 12.65 7.46
CA LYS A 432 -23.07 12.13 8.22
C LYS A 432 -23.62 13.12 9.25
N ARG A 433 -23.05 14.31 9.33
CA ARG A 433 -23.56 15.45 10.08
C ARG A 433 -24.35 16.34 9.14
#